data_AF-A0AAU1ZPZ7-F1
#
_entry.id   AF-A0AAU1ZPZ7-F1
#
_cell.length_a   1.000
_cell.length_b   1.000
_cell.length_c   1.000
_cell.angle_alpha   90.00
_cell.angle_beta   90.00
_cell.angle_gamma   90.00
#
_symmetry.space_group_name_H-M   'P 1'
#
loop_
_entity.id
_entity.type
_entity.pdbx_description
1 polymer ?
#
loop_
_entity_poly.entity_id
_entity_poly.type
_entity_poly.pdbx_seq_one_letter_code
_entity_poly.pdbx_strand_id
1 'polypeptide(L)'
;MDALAAAKGREVDDDMYFSASDFVAKVCERLPAEDVREESRPQWLAEGLFFWDDGKEVLLAGIPMLCPEWTDEVKAAASGRYERWFNDGTYMVAAKPAGEFGKIAPGTYWVEGSMSECYWERTREDGEIIDNRFATSARKITVTIAPSNGGAD
;
A
#
# COMPACT_ATOMS: atom_id res chain seq x y z
N MET A 1 -2.19 6.77 -26.71
CA MET A 1 -1.54 6.98 -25.40
C MET A 1 -0.03 7.07 -25.57
N ASP A 2 0.60 6.15 -26.30
CA ASP A 2 2.06 6.15 -26.54
C ASP A 2 2.56 7.42 -27.20
N ALA A 3 1.89 7.91 -28.26
CA ALA A 3 2.25 9.19 -28.88
C ALA A 3 2.19 10.39 -27.89
N LEU A 4 1.30 10.33 -26.89
CA LEU A 4 1.20 11.38 -25.85
C LEU A 4 2.33 11.25 -24.82
N ALA A 5 2.75 10.03 -24.51
CA ALA A 5 3.88 9.75 -23.62
C ALA A 5 5.21 10.15 -24.29
N ALA A 6 5.43 9.76 -25.54
CA ALA A 6 6.59 10.13 -26.36
C ALA A 6 6.70 11.66 -26.55
N ALA A 7 5.58 12.35 -26.83
CA ALA A 7 5.56 13.80 -26.93
C ALA A 7 5.95 14.53 -25.63
N LYS A 8 5.90 13.85 -24.48
CA LYS A 8 6.30 14.36 -23.17
C LYS A 8 7.67 13.83 -22.71
N GLY A 9 8.36 13.05 -23.55
CA GLY A 9 9.64 12.41 -23.20
C GLY A 9 9.52 11.32 -22.12
N ARG A 10 8.34 10.72 -21.95
CA ARG A 10 8.03 9.70 -20.92
C ARG A 10 7.92 8.34 -21.57
N GLU A 11 9.02 7.89 -22.18
CA GLU A 11 9.05 6.59 -22.84
C GLU A 11 9.21 5.49 -21.80
N VAL A 12 8.30 4.52 -21.82
CA VAL A 12 8.43 3.28 -21.08
C VAL A 12 8.97 2.27 -22.09
N ASP A 13 10.29 2.13 -22.12
CA ASP A 13 11.01 1.15 -22.93
C ASP A 13 12.02 0.46 -22.00
N ASP A 14 11.58 -0.62 -21.36
CA ASP A 14 12.42 -1.53 -20.58
C ASP A 14 12.15 -2.98 -20.99
N ASP A 15 12.96 -3.92 -20.51
CA ASP A 15 12.80 -5.35 -20.82
C ASP A 15 11.43 -5.94 -20.35
N MET A 16 10.64 -5.20 -19.57
CA MET A 16 9.38 -5.63 -18.95
C MET A 16 8.12 -5.05 -19.63
N TYR A 17 8.24 -3.86 -20.25
CA TYR A 17 7.14 -3.13 -20.88
C TYR A 17 7.56 -2.54 -22.23
N PHE A 18 6.84 -2.94 -23.27
CA PHE A 18 7.14 -2.55 -24.65
C PHE A 18 6.67 -1.14 -25.03
N SER A 19 5.79 -0.54 -24.22
CA SER A 19 5.28 0.82 -24.39
C SER A 19 4.58 1.31 -23.12
N ALA A 20 4.31 2.62 -23.06
CA ALA A 20 3.49 3.18 -22.00
C ALA A 20 2.09 2.54 -21.97
N SER A 21 1.49 2.28 -23.13
CA SER A 21 0.15 1.67 -23.22
C SER A 21 0.14 0.21 -22.78
N ASP A 22 1.18 -0.56 -23.10
CA ASP A 22 1.38 -1.93 -22.62
C ASP A 22 1.52 -1.95 -21.09
N PHE A 23 2.32 -1.01 -20.54
CA PHE A 23 2.45 -0.84 -19.10
C PHE A 23 1.10 -0.59 -18.41
N VAL A 24 0.35 0.41 -18.88
CA VAL A 24 -0.97 0.75 -18.29
C VAL A 24 -1.95 -0.42 -18.46
N ALA A 25 -1.95 -1.10 -19.61
CA ALA A 25 -2.82 -2.25 -19.84
C ALA A 25 -2.56 -3.38 -18.84
N LYS A 26 -1.29 -3.75 -18.62
CA LYS A 26 -0.91 -4.78 -17.63
C LYS A 26 -1.29 -4.38 -16.21
N VAL A 27 -1.14 -3.11 -15.85
CA VAL A 27 -1.58 -2.60 -14.54
C VAL A 27 -3.11 -2.69 -14.41
N CYS A 28 -3.86 -2.28 -15.43
CA CYS A 28 -5.32 -2.40 -15.47
C CYS A 28 -5.80 -3.85 -15.33
N GLU A 29 -5.12 -4.81 -15.98
CA GLU A 29 -5.44 -6.24 -15.86
C GLU A 29 -5.19 -6.79 -14.45
N ARG A 30 -4.24 -6.22 -13.72
CA ARG A 30 -3.84 -6.70 -12.39
C ARG A 30 -4.63 -6.09 -11.24
N LEU A 31 -5.12 -4.85 -11.37
CA LEU A 31 -5.91 -4.15 -10.35
C LEU A 31 -7.13 -4.93 -9.77
N PRO A 32 -7.86 -5.77 -10.52
CA PRO A 32 -8.93 -6.58 -9.95
C PRO A 32 -8.46 -7.85 -9.23
N ALA A 33 -7.17 -8.19 -9.29
CA ALA A 33 -6.68 -9.50 -8.87
C ALA A 33 -6.56 -9.68 -7.35
N GLU A 34 -6.48 -10.96 -6.97
CA GLU A 34 -6.53 -11.47 -5.60
C GLU A 34 -5.45 -10.95 -4.66
N ASP A 35 -4.20 -10.95 -5.12
CA ASP A 35 -3.04 -10.42 -4.41
C ASP A 35 -3.15 -8.91 -4.15
N VAL A 36 -3.77 -8.17 -5.06
CA VAL A 36 -4.07 -6.74 -4.85
C VAL A 36 -5.15 -6.55 -3.78
N ARG A 37 -5.83 -7.62 -3.33
CA ARG A 37 -6.76 -7.57 -2.19
C ARG A 37 -6.06 -7.78 -0.85
N GLU A 38 -4.80 -8.22 -0.84
CA GLU A 38 -3.98 -8.28 0.39
C GLU A 38 -3.36 -6.93 0.73
N GLU A 39 -3.44 -5.96 -0.19
CA GLU A 39 -3.08 -4.57 -0.01
C GLU A 39 -4.29 -3.70 -0.36
N SER A 40 -4.26 -2.41 -0.02
CA SER A 40 -5.18 -1.50 -0.69
C SER A 40 -4.70 -1.30 -2.14
N ARG A 41 -5.61 -1.10 -3.08
CA ARG A 41 -5.23 -0.82 -4.48
C ARG A 41 -4.31 0.40 -4.63
N PRO A 42 -4.55 1.52 -3.94
CA PRO A 42 -3.61 2.64 -3.98
C PRO A 42 -2.24 2.30 -3.37
N GLN A 43 -2.20 1.47 -2.31
CA GLN A 43 -0.94 0.98 -1.73
C GLN A 43 -0.17 0.17 -2.75
N TRP A 44 -0.81 -0.80 -3.40
CA TRP A 44 -0.18 -1.63 -4.42
C TRP A 44 0.39 -0.79 -5.58
N LEU A 45 -0.36 0.22 -6.04
CA LEU A 45 0.10 1.16 -7.08
C LEU A 45 1.31 2.00 -6.63
N ALA A 46 1.29 2.50 -5.39
CA ALA A 46 2.33 3.39 -4.88
C ALA A 46 3.61 2.64 -4.46
N GLU A 47 3.48 1.42 -3.94
CA GLU A 47 4.57 0.67 -3.31
C GLU A 47 5.09 -0.50 -4.19
N GLY A 48 4.31 -0.98 -5.16
CA GLY A 48 4.63 -2.09 -6.05
C GLY A 48 5.61 -1.78 -7.19
N LEU A 49 6.47 -0.77 -7.03
CA LEU A 49 7.43 -0.28 -8.03
C LEU A 49 6.80 0.29 -9.33
N PHE A 50 5.49 0.55 -9.36
CA PHE A 50 4.82 1.13 -10.53
C PHE A 50 4.99 2.65 -10.66
N PHE A 51 5.32 3.33 -9.56
CA PHE A 51 5.59 4.77 -9.52
C PHE A 51 7.10 5.09 -9.50
N TRP A 52 7.85 4.40 -10.35
CA TRP A 52 9.19 4.78 -10.75
C TRP A 52 9.17 6.04 -11.63
N ASP A 53 10.34 6.65 -11.86
CA ASP A 53 10.60 7.95 -12.51
C ASP A 53 9.43 8.57 -13.29
N ASP A 54 9.03 7.96 -14.41
CA ASP A 54 7.92 8.43 -15.26
C ASP A 54 6.62 7.59 -15.14
N GLY A 55 6.68 6.44 -14.45
CA GLY A 55 5.58 5.48 -14.33
C GLY A 55 4.35 6.09 -13.64
N LYS A 56 4.56 6.97 -12.65
CA LYS A 56 3.50 7.72 -11.98
C LYS A 56 2.69 8.57 -12.97
N GLU A 57 3.37 9.35 -13.80
CA GLU A 57 2.76 10.23 -14.79
C GLU A 57 2.04 9.43 -15.88
N VAL A 58 2.63 8.29 -16.29
CA VAL A 58 2.03 7.39 -17.27
C VAL A 58 0.74 6.79 -16.73
N LEU A 59 0.72 6.31 -15.48
CA LEU A 59 -0.49 5.76 -14.86
C LEU A 59 -1.55 6.82 -14.62
N LEU A 60 -1.18 8.02 -14.16
CA LEU A 60 -2.10 9.14 -14.00
C LEU A 60 -2.77 9.57 -15.31
N ALA A 61 -2.07 9.42 -16.44
CA ALA A 61 -2.63 9.72 -17.75
C ALA A 61 -3.41 8.53 -18.34
N GLY A 62 -2.93 7.31 -18.14
CA GLY A 62 -3.39 6.11 -18.81
C GLY A 62 -4.57 5.41 -18.13
N ILE A 63 -4.56 5.27 -16.81
CA ILE A 63 -5.64 4.58 -16.08
C ILE A 63 -7.02 5.21 -16.36
N PRO A 64 -7.18 6.56 -16.32
CA PRO A 64 -8.46 7.18 -16.66
C PRO A 64 -8.94 6.92 -18.10
N MET A 65 -8.03 6.51 -19.00
CA MET A 65 -8.36 6.21 -20.40
C MET A 65 -8.67 4.72 -20.62
N LEU A 66 -7.92 3.81 -19.99
CA LEU A 66 -7.99 2.37 -20.25
C LEU A 66 -8.83 1.59 -19.23
N CYS A 67 -8.82 1.99 -17.97
CA CYS A 67 -9.59 1.38 -16.89
C CYS A 67 -10.10 2.45 -15.92
N PRO A 68 -11.05 3.30 -16.38
CA PRO A 68 -11.47 4.50 -15.67
C PRO A 68 -12.06 4.25 -14.28
N GLU A 69 -12.56 3.05 -14.00
CA GLU A 69 -13.03 2.63 -12.69
C GLU A 69 -11.96 2.72 -11.60
N TRP A 70 -10.67 2.70 -11.96
CA TRP A 70 -9.53 2.78 -11.03
C TRP A 70 -8.91 4.18 -10.94
N THR A 71 -9.60 5.20 -11.47
CA THR A 71 -9.09 6.57 -11.54
C THR A 71 -8.84 7.18 -10.16
N ASP A 72 -9.68 6.84 -9.18
CA ASP A 72 -9.54 7.42 -7.84
C ASP A 72 -8.41 6.74 -7.06
N GLU A 73 -8.17 5.46 -7.32
CA GLU A 73 -7.08 4.67 -6.74
C GLU A 73 -5.71 5.20 -7.18
N VAL A 74 -5.53 5.46 -8.48
CA VAL A 74 -4.25 6.02 -8.98
C VAL A 74 -4.02 7.44 -8.45
N LYS A 75 -5.07 8.25 -8.28
CA LYS A 75 -4.95 9.58 -7.67
C LYS A 75 -4.59 9.49 -6.19
N ALA A 76 -5.22 8.58 -5.45
CA ALA A 76 -4.93 8.35 -4.04
C ALA A 76 -3.46 7.93 -3.87
N ALA A 77 -3.01 6.94 -4.64
CA ALA A 77 -1.62 6.50 -4.72
C ALA A 77 -0.70 7.68 -5.01
N ALA A 78 -0.98 8.45 -6.05
CA ALA A 78 -0.11 9.54 -6.51
C ALA A 78 0.01 10.68 -5.50
N SER A 79 -1.00 10.85 -4.65
CA SER A 79 -1.02 11.85 -3.58
C SER A 79 -0.27 11.39 -2.32
N GLY A 80 0.09 10.10 -2.21
CA GLY A 80 0.62 9.51 -0.98
C GLY A 80 -0.41 9.45 0.16
N ARG A 81 -1.69 9.65 -0.14
CA ARG A 81 -2.80 9.63 0.84
C ARG A 81 -3.74 8.51 0.48
N TYR A 82 -3.51 7.36 1.09
CA TYR A 82 -4.31 6.17 0.92
C TYR A 82 -4.32 5.35 2.21
N GLU A 83 -5.32 4.48 2.36
CA GLU A 83 -5.31 3.48 3.41
C GLU A 83 -4.19 2.48 3.13
N ARG A 84 -3.33 2.23 4.11
CA ARG A 84 -2.33 1.18 4.02
C ARG A 84 -2.81 -0.01 4.82
N TRP A 85 -2.91 -1.16 4.16
CA TRP A 85 -3.36 -2.40 4.76
C TRP A 85 -2.15 -3.20 5.26
N PHE A 86 -2.38 -3.94 6.34
CA PHE A 86 -1.39 -4.76 7.01
C PHE A 86 -2.01 -6.13 7.25
N ASN A 87 -1.34 -7.15 6.75
CA ASN A 87 -1.76 -8.54 6.96
C ASN A 87 -1.29 -9.02 8.34
N ASP A 88 -1.78 -10.19 8.75
CA ASP A 88 -1.33 -10.84 9.97
C ASP A 88 0.19 -11.01 9.97
N GLY A 89 0.84 -10.67 11.08
CA GLY A 89 2.29 -10.73 11.16
C GLY A 89 2.88 -9.94 12.33
N THR A 90 4.20 -9.93 12.38
CA THR A 90 4.98 -9.13 13.33
C THR A 90 5.59 -7.94 12.60
N TYR A 91 5.45 -6.75 13.19
CA TYR A 91 5.94 -5.52 12.62
C TYR A 91 6.75 -4.73 13.66
N MET A 92 7.87 -4.18 13.22
CA MET A 92 8.66 -3.24 14.01
C MET A 92 8.07 -1.84 13.91
N VAL A 93 7.90 -1.18 15.06
CA VAL A 93 7.47 0.22 15.10
C VAL A 93 8.69 1.11 14.87
N ALA A 94 8.70 1.83 13.75
CA ALA A 94 9.76 2.77 13.37
C ALA A 94 9.19 4.17 13.19
N ALA A 95 9.94 5.21 13.58
CA ALA A 95 9.48 6.59 13.44
C ALA A 95 9.28 6.99 11.97
N LYS A 96 10.10 6.43 11.07
CA LYS A 96 10.04 6.68 9.63
C LYS A 96 10.26 5.37 8.86
N PRO A 97 9.21 4.54 8.69
CA PRO A 97 9.36 3.21 8.09
C PRO A 97 9.74 3.24 6.60
N ALA A 98 9.71 4.40 5.90
CA ALA A 98 10.22 4.62 4.54
C ALA A 98 9.97 3.51 3.49
N GLY A 99 8.83 2.80 3.58
CA GLY A 99 8.51 1.69 2.67
C GLY A 99 9.25 0.38 2.96
N GLU A 100 9.95 0.27 4.09
CA GLU A 100 10.61 -0.95 4.53
C GLU A 100 9.57 -2.01 4.93
N PHE A 101 9.71 -3.20 4.35
CA PHE A 101 8.90 -4.37 4.71
C PHE A 101 9.09 -4.72 6.18
N GLY A 102 7.98 -5.03 6.86
CA GLY A 102 7.98 -5.36 8.28
C GLY A 102 8.13 -4.16 9.22
N LYS A 103 8.15 -2.93 8.72
CA LYS A 103 8.10 -1.71 9.55
C LYS A 103 6.77 -0.97 9.42
N ILE A 104 6.31 -0.43 10.55
CA ILE A 104 5.09 0.39 10.64
C ILE A 104 5.35 1.66 11.45
N ALA A 105 4.60 2.72 11.16
CA ALA A 105 4.71 3.98 11.90
C ALA A 105 3.90 3.92 13.21
N PRO A 106 4.24 4.72 14.22
CA PRO A 106 3.28 5.06 15.27
C PRO A 106 1.98 5.61 14.68
N GLY A 107 0.84 5.25 15.26
CA GLY A 107 -0.46 5.61 14.71
C GLY A 107 -1.60 4.78 15.28
N THR A 108 -2.80 5.01 14.73
CA THR A 108 -3.99 4.23 15.06
C THR A 108 -4.27 3.24 13.94
N TYR A 109 -4.23 1.96 14.29
CA TYR A 109 -4.55 0.84 13.43
C TYR A 109 -5.93 0.32 13.79
N TRP A 110 -6.69 -0.12 12.80
CA TRP A 110 -7.99 -0.72 13.04
C TRP A 110 -8.27 -1.86 12.07
N VAL A 111 -9.15 -2.74 12.51
CA VAL A 111 -9.76 -3.76 11.67
C VAL A 111 -11.26 -3.78 11.99
N GLU A 112 -12.07 -3.92 10.95
CA GLU A 112 -13.53 -4.00 11.02
C GLU A 112 -14.01 -5.26 10.30
N GLY A 113 -15.14 -5.81 10.75
CA GLY A 113 -15.70 -7.05 10.20
C GLY A 113 -15.94 -8.09 11.27
N SER A 114 -16.40 -9.29 10.87
CA SER A 114 -16.57 -10.39 11.82
C SER A 114 -15.22 -11.01 12.15
N MET A 115 -14.75 -10.79 13.38
CA MET A 115 -13.50 -11.34 13.88
C MET A 115 -13.79 -12.39 14.95
N SER A 116 -13.10 -13.52 14.88
CA SER A 116 -13.14 -14.58 15.89
C SER A 116 -11.73 -15.08 16.16
N GLU A 117 -11.41 -15.28 17.43
CA GLU A 117 -10.10 -15.80 17.87
C GLU A 117 -8.90 -14.94 17.43
N CYS A 118 -9.09 -13.62 17.32
CA CYS A 118 -8.02 -12.70 16.94
C CYS A 118 -7.20 -12.28 18.17
N TYR A 119 -5.88 -12.36 18.06
CA TYR A 119 -4.94 -11.87 19.06
C TYR A 119 -4.11 -10.74 18.48
N TRP A 120 -3.84 -9.72 19.28
CA TRP A 120 -2.77 -8.77 19.00
C TRP A 120 -2.01 -8.46 20.27
N GLU A 121 -0.74 -8.12 20.10
CA GLU A 121 0.12 -7.62 21.16
C GLU A 121 1.06 -6.55 20.64
N ARG A 122 1.54 -5.75 21.58
CA ARG A 122 2.63 -4.80 21.40
C ARG A 122 3.66 -5.10 22.45
N THR A 123 4.92 -5.17 22.04
CA THR A 123 6.04 -5.50 22.91
C THR A 123 7.11 -4.42 22.86
N ARG A 124 7.96 -4.41 23.89
CA ARG A 124 9.25 -3.71 23.89
C ARG A 124 10.29 -4.56 23.15
N GLU A 125 11.46 -3.98 22.90
CA GLU A 125 12.60 -4.66 22.26
C GLU A 125 13.04 -5.92 23.02
N ASP A 126 12.91 -5.93 24.35
CA ASP A 126 13.21 -7.08 25.21
C ASP A 126 12.08 -8.14 25.26
N GLY A 127 11.00 -7.94 24.51
CA GLY A 127 9.84 -8.82 24.46
C GLY A 127 8.81 -8.59 25.57
N GLU A 128 9.01 -7.62 26.47
CA GLU A 128 8.00 -7.30 27.48
C GLU A 128 6.73 -6.77 26.81
N ILE A 129 5.58 -7.34 27.16
CA ILE A 129 4.29 -6.92 26.63
C ILE A 129 3.94 -5.53 27.19
N ILE A 130 3.78 -4.57 26.27
CA ILE A 130 3.24 -3.25 26.55
C ILE A 130 1.72 -3.31 26.67
N ASP A 131 1.07 -4.07 25.78
CA ASP A 131 -0.38 -4.19 25.70
C ASP A 131 -0.77 -5.38 24.81
N ASN A 132 -1.89 -6.02 25.10
CA ASN A 132 -2.41 -7.11 24.27
C ASN A 132 -3.93 -7.24 24.41
N ARG A 133 -4.53 -7.99 23.48
CA ARG A 133 -5.91 -8.45 23.66
C ARG A 133 -6.18 -9.69 22.84
N PHE A 134 -6.80 -10.69 23.49
CA PHE A 134 -7.46 -11.80 22.81
C PHE A 134 -8.95 -11.49 22.63
N ALA A 135 -9.41 -11.40 21.39
CA ALA A 135 -10.79 -11.14 21.01
C ALA A 135 -11.45 -12.42 20.47
N THR A 136 -12.26 -13.07 21.31
CA THR A 136 -13.01 -14.27 20.94
C THR A 136 -14.11 -13.98 19.92
N SER A 137 -14.75 -12.82 20.02
CA SER A 137 -15.67 -12.28 19.01
C SER A 137 -15.65 -10.75 19.04
N ALA A 138 -15.33 -10.12 17.90
CA ALA A 138 -15.29 -8.67 17.77
C ALA A 138 -15.86 -8.21 16.41
N ARG A 139 -16.31 -6.95 16.38
CA ARG A 139 -16.74 -6.26 15.15
C ARG A 139 -15.80 -5.14 14.71
N LYS A 140 -15.06 -4.60 15.67
CA LYS A 140 -14.04 -3.57 15.48
C LYS A 140 -12.96 -3.73 16.56
N ILE A 141 -11.72 -3.70 16.16
CA ILE A 141 -10.56 -3.60 17.06
C ILE A 141 -9.77 -2.38 16.63
N THR A 142 -9.33 -1.58 17.60
CA THR A 142 -8.47 -0.41 17.37
C THR A 142 -7.25 -0.53 18.28
N VAL A 143 -6.07 -0.32 17.71
CA VAL A 143 -4.78 -0.34 18.40
C VAL A 143 -4.10 1.00 18.15
N THR A 144 -3.81 1.76 19.22
CA THR A 144 -3.11 3.04 19.12
C THR A 144 -1.67 2.88 19.60
N ILE A 145 -0.71 3.01 18.70
CA ILE A 145 0.74 2.97 18.97
C ILE A 145 1.22 4.41 19.16
N ALA A 146 1.70 4.72 20.36
CA ALA A 146 2.23 6.06 20.66
C ALA A 146 3.57 6.29 19.95
N PRO A 147 3.92 7.55 19.58
CA PRO A 147 5.22 7.87 19.00
C PRO A 147 6.42 7.43 19.84
N SER A 148 6.27 7.41 21.17
CA SER A 148 7.29 6.98 22.12
C SER A 148 7.56 5.47 22.10
N ASN A 149 6.75 4.69 21.40
CA ASN A 149 6.91 3.23 21.30
C ASN A 149 7.74 2.82 20.07
N GLY A 150 8.20 3.77 19.26
CA GLY A 150 9.13 3.49 18.16
C GLY A 150 10.55 3.29 18.67
N GLY A 151 11.27 2.33 18.11
CA GLY A 151 12.71 2.22 18.28
C GLY A 151 13.41 3.45 17.67
N ALA A 152 14.54 3.87 18.24
CA ALA A 152 15.40 4.86 17.59
C ALA A 152 16.05 4.20 16.35
N ASP A 153 15.78 4.73 15.17
CA ASP A 153 16.54 4.41 13.95
C ASP A 153 17.93 5.04 14.01
#